data_AF-A0A962X529-F1
#
_entry.id   AF-A0A962X529-F1
#
_cell.length_a   1.000
_cell.length_b   1.000
_cell.length_c   1.000
_cell.angle_alpha   90.00
_cell.angle_beta   90.00
_cell.angle_gamma   90.00
#
_symmetry.space_group_name_H-M   'P 1'
#
loop_
_entity.id
_entity.type
_entity.pdbx_description
1 polymer ?
#
loop_
_entity_poly.entity_id
_entity_poly.type
_entity_poly.pdbx_seq_one_letter_code
_entity_poly.pdbx_strand_id
1 'polypeptide(L)' 'MTDKFMAILALATMIAFLAVVAFFVPDIDLIGVILFVSLLAIYDFWLLLTRAGKKYPKQ' A
#
# COMPACT_ATOMS: atom_id res chain seq x y z
N MET A 1 8.32 -3.52 16.40
CA MET A 1 8.97 -4.21 15.25
C MET A 1 7.94 -5.01 14.45
N THR A 2 7.03 -5.71 15.14
CA THR A 2 5.85 -6.36 14.55
C THR A 2 5.01 -5.40 13.69
N ASP A 3 4.87 -4.13 14.07
CA ASP A 3 4.11 -3.14 13.28
C ASP A 3 4.69 -2.91 11.88
N LYS A 4 6.03 -2.91 11.74
CA LYS A 4 6.68 -2.79 10.44
C LYS A 4 6.52 -4.05 9.60
N PHE A 5 6.55 -5.22 10.23
CA PHE A 5 6.32 -6.50 9.57
C PHE A 5 4.88 -6.64 9.08
N MET A 6 3.90 -6.29 9.92
CA MET A 6 2.48 -6.25 9.54
C MET A 6 2.25 -5.26 8.41
N ALA A 7 2.91 -4.11 8.43
CA ALA A 7 2.81 -3.12 7.37
C ALA A 7 3.33 -3.65 6.02
N ILE A 8 4.52 -4.26 6.01
CA ILE A 8 5.09 -4.86 4.79
C ILE A 8 4.21 -6.00 4.28
N LEU A 9 3.70 -6.85 5.18
CA LEU A 9 2.86 -7.98 4.83
C LEU A 9 1.53 -7.52 4.23
N ALA A 10 0.89 -6.50 4.81
CA ALA A 10 -0.34 -5.92 4.29
C ALA A 10 -0.14 -5.27 2.90
N LEU A 11 0.99 -4.57 2.69
CA LEU A 11 1.31 -4.00 1.38
C LEU A 11 1.58 -5.09 0.34
N ALA A 12 2.30 -6.14 0.71
CA ALA A 12 2.59 -7.26 -0.17
C ALA A 12 1.32 -8.02 -0.59
N THR A 13 0.41 -8.31 0.34
CA THR A 13 -0.86 -8.99 0.03
C THR A 13 -1.78 -8.13 -0.82
N MET A 14 -1.82 -6.81 -0.59
CA MET A 14 -2.57 -5.87 -1.42
C MET A 14 -2.06 -5.88 -2.87
N ILE A 15 -0.74 -5.74 -3.07
CA ILE A 15 -0.14 -5.74 -4.41
C ILE A 15 -0.36 -7.09 -5.11
N ALA A 16 -0.21 -8.21 -4.39
CA ALA A 16 -0.45 -9.54 -4.94
C ALA A 16 -1.90 -9.72 -5.40
N PHE A 17 -2.87 -9.26 -4.61
CA PHE A 17 -4.29 -9.30 -4.99
C PHE A 17 -4.57 -8.47 -6.25
N LEU A 18 -4.07 -7.23 -6.30
CA LEU A 18 -4.26 -6.35 -7.45
C LEU A 18 -3.61 -6.89 -8.72
N ALA A 19 -2.46 -7.55 -8.61
CA ALA A 19 -1.80 -8.21 -9.74
C ALA A 19 -2.65 -9.36 -10.30
N VAL A 20 -3.32 -10.14 -9.44
CA VAL A 20 -4.27 -11.17 -9.88
C VAL A 20 -5.45 -10.53 -10.63
N VAL A 21 -6.03 -9.47 -10.07
CA VAL A 21 -7.15 -8.77 -10.72
C VAL A 21 -6.76 -8.23 -12.10
N ALA A 22 -5.60 -7.57 -12.20
CA ALA A 22 -5.11 -7.04 -13.48
C ALA A 22 -4.79 -8.13 -14.51
N PHE A 23 -4.42 -9.33 -14.06
CA PHE A 23 -4.15 -10.47 -14.94
C PHE A 23 -5.44 -11.12 -15.47
N PHE A 24 -6.45 -11.28 -14.63
CA PHE A 24 -7.72 -11.92 -15.00
C PHE A 24 -8.69 -10.97 -15.70
N VAL A 25 -8.56 -9.65 -15.48
CA VAL A 25 -9.41 -8.61 -16.09
C VAL A 25 -8.51 -7.55 -16.74
N PRO A 26 -7.97 -7.83 -17.95
CA PRO A 26 -7.04 -6.93 -18.64
C PRO A 26 -7.79 -5.79 -19.36
N ASP A 27 -8.55 -4.99 -18.60
CA ASP A 27 -9.15 -3.75 -19.08
C ASP A 27 -8.19 -2.57 -18.84
N ILE A 28 -7.96 -1.74 -19.88
CA ILE A 28 -7.00 -0.63 -19.84
C ILE A 28 -7.34 0.37 -18.73
N ASP A 29 -8.62 0.73 -18.60
CA ASP A 29 -9.10 1.65 -17.56
C ASP A 29 -8.87 1.07 -16.16
N LEU A 30 -9.11 -0.24 -15.99
CA LEU A 30 -8.90 -0.93 -14.72
C LEU A 30 -7.42 -0.97 -14.34
N ILE A 31 -6.53 -1.30 -15.27
CA ILE A 31 -5.08 -1.31 -15.04
C ILE A 31 -4.58 0.09 -14.65
N GLY A 32 -5.08 1.12 -15.32
CA GLY A 32 -4.77 2.51 -14.99
C GLY A 32 -5.18 2.88 -13.55
N VAL A 33 -6.39 2.51 -13.14
CA VAL A 33 -6.88 2.73 -11.77
C VAL A 33 -6.07 1.92 -10.75
N ILE A 34 -5.75 0.66 -11.06
CA ILE A 34 -4.92 -0.21 -10.19
C ILE A 34 -3.54 0.41 -9.97
N LEU A 35 -2.88 0.89 -11.02
CA LEU A 35 -1.59 1.55 -10.91
C LEU A 35 -1.68 2.81 -10.04
N PHE A 36 -2.69 3.64 -10.27
CA PHE A 36 -2.89 4.87 -9.51
C PHE A 36 -3.14 4.61 -8.02
N VAL A 37 -4.04 3.68 -7.70
CA VAL A 37 -4.34 3.30 -6.30
C VAL A 37 -3.13 2.65 -5.63
N SER A 38 -2.37 1.82 -6.36
CA SER A 38 -1.15 1.20 -5.81
C SER A 38 -0.10 2.24 -5.43
N LEU A 39 0.08 3.29 -6.25
CA LEU A 39 0.98 4.40 -5.93
C LEU A 39 0.53 5.16 -4.68
N LEU A 40 -0.78 5.44 -4.55
CA LEU A 40 -1.33 6.09 -3.36
C LEU A 40 -1.17 5.23 -2.11
N ALA A 41 -1.38 3.91 -2.21
CA ALA A 41 -1.19 2.99 -1.10
C ALA A 41 0.28 2.96 -0.65
N ILE A 42 1.24 2.90 -1.59
CA ILE A 42 2.67 2.99 -1.27
C ILE A 42 2.99 4.32 -0.58
N TYR A 43 2.42 5.43 -1.05
CA TYR A 43 2.61 6.74 -0.42
C TYR A 43 2.04 6.80 1.00
N ASP A 44 0.84 6.25 1.22
CA ASP A 44 0.23 6.18 2.55
C ASP A 44 1.08 5.34 3.51
N PHE A 45 1.58 4.19 3.05
CA PHE A 45 2.50 3.36 3.83
C PHE A 45 3.81 4.06 4.16
N TRP A 46 4.39 4.80 3.19
CA TRP A 46 5.59 5.60 3.41
C TRP A 46 5.37 6.70 4.45
N LEU A 47 4.23 7.38 4.35
CA LEU A 47 3.82 8.42 5.29
C LEU A 47 3.56 7.84 6.68
N LEU A 48 2.90 6.69 6.78
CA LEU A 48 2.64 5.97 8.03
C LEU A 48 3.94 5.58 8.72
N LEU A 49 4.90 5.01 7.98
CA LEU A 49 6.24 4.67 8.47
C LEU A 49 7.02 5.91 8.94
N THR A 50 6.92 7.00 8.21
CA THR A 50 7.59 8.27 8.53
C THR A 50 6.97 8.95 9.76
N ARG A 51 5.64 8.91 9.88
CA ARG A 51 4.88 9.46 11.02
C ARG A 51 5.01 8.60 12.28
N ALA A 52 5.11 7.27 12.14
CA ALA A 52 5.38 6.36 13.25
C ALA A 52 6.71 6.66 13.97
N GLY A 53 7.65 7.35 13.31
CA GLY A 53 8.88 7.85 13.93
C GLY A 53 8.71 9.16 14.71
N LYS A 54 7.71 9.98 14.41
CA LYS A 54 7.36 11.17 15.20
C LYS A 54 6.35 10.79 16.28
N LYS A 55 6.87 10.27 17.39
CA LYS A 55 6.16 10.25 18.67
C LYS A 55 5.75 11.70 18.95
N TYR A 56 4.47 12.03 18.80
CA TYR A 56 3.97 13.34 19.19
C TYR A 56 4.35 13.57 20.67
N PRO A 57 4.88 14.76 21.03
CA PRO A 57 5.00 15.11 22.43
C PRO A 57 3.61 15.00 23.04
N LYS A 58 3.49 14.18 24.08
CA LYS A 58 2.27 14.08 24.89
C LYS A 58 1.91 15.50 25.33
N GLN A 59 0.72 15.96 24.94
CA GLN A 59 0.01 16.98 25.68
C GLN A 59 -0.49 16.38 26.99
#